data_AF-A0A3R7E6T9-F1
#
_entry.id   AF-A0A3R7E6T9-F1
#
_cell.length_a   1.000
_cell.length_b   1.000
_cell.length_c   1.000
_cell.angle_alpha   90.00
_cell.angle_beta   90.00
_cell.angle_gamma   90.00
#
_symmetry.space_group_name_H-M   'P 1'
#
loop_
_entity.id
_entity.type
_entity.pdbx_description
1 polymer ?
#
loop_
_entity_poly.entity_id
_entity_poly.type
_entity_poly.pdbx_seq_one_letter_code
_entity_poly.pdbx_strand_id
1 'polypeptide(L)'
;MLRKDFLTLSLVLLLIGILTISVAANIKSEVIVSRDEVKKKTGSELDKTASSWSISGNFSKGRKLRVVIQPGDLWFGDYAPGYGYIELPVSIYDPQGGQTNVTVVFTMPVDPYSNIYLQFDHVELEHKSSGLTFEEIDKIDTVNGTEYYRDLAAIVEFDGIYNVTIFRAGVGDPPSIFKLESLVVEWRYPYLFAIVAGGCLIFAALLLLIWTWKIKQPKSKSRKVRTSIKRK
;
A
#
# COMPACT_ATOMS: atom_id res chain seq x y z
N MET A 1 9.25 31.02 39.54
CA MET A 1 8.56 31.03 38.23
C MET A 1 9.14 29.97 37.30
N LEU A 2 10.43 30.07 36.93
CA LEU A 2 11.16 29.17 36.00
C LEU A 2 10.83 27.66 36.02
N ARG A 3 10.62 27.03 37.19
CA ARG A 3 10.47 25.57 37.28
C ARG A 3 9.19 25.02 36.66
N LYS A 4 8.05 25.70 36.85
CA LYS A 4 6.77 25.25 36.28
C LYS A 4 6.85 25.37 34.75
N ASP A 5 7.46 26.44 34.27
CA ASP A 5 7.65 26.71 32.84
C ASP A 5 8.54 25.65 32.18
N PHE A 6 9.64 25.22 32.82
CA PHE A 6 10.48 24.11 32.30
C PHE A 6 9.78 22.77 32.28
N LEU A 7 8.92 22.49 33.26
CA LEU A 7 8.19 21.23 33.35
C LEU A 7 7.08 21.18 32.28
N THR A 8 6.36 22.28 32.08
CA THR A 8 5.39 22.44 30.99
C THR A 8 6.09 22.34 29.64
N LEU A 9 7.23 23.01 29.43
CA LEU A 9 8.00 22.94 28.19
C LEU A 9 8.46 21.51 27.89
N SER A 10 8.97 20.79 28.89
CA SER A 10 9.36 19.39 28.72
C SER A 10 8.19 18.49 28.34
N LEU A 11 7.01 18.71 28.93
CA LEU A 11 5.81 17.93 28.60
C LEU A 11 5.36 18.20 27.16
N VAL A 12 5.39 19.47 26.73
CA VAL A 12 5.05 19.88 25.35
C VAL A 12 6.01 19.27 24.35
N LEU A 13 7.32 19.34 24.59
CA LEU A 13 8.33 18.75 23.70
C LEU A 13 8.18 17.23 23.57
N LEU A 14 7.88 16.54 24.68
CA LEU A 14 7.65 15.11 24.69
C LEU A 14 6.38 14.74 23.90
N LEU A 15 5.29 15.50 24.08
CA LEU A 15 4.05 15.31 23.31
C LEU A 15 4.28 15.52 21.81
N ILE A 16 4.93 16.62 21.42
CA ILE A 16 5.23 16.92 20.00
C ILE A 16 6.11 15.81 19.41
N GLY A 17 7.14 15.36 20.14
CA GLY A 17 8.03 14.30 19.68
C GLY A 17 7.29 12.98 19.43
N ILE A 18 6.42 12.56 20.36
CA ILE A 18 5.60 11.33 20.23
C ILE A 18 4.64 11.46 19.05
N LEU A 19 3.90 12.57 18.94
CA LEU A 19 2.96 12.80 17.84
C LEU A 19 3.67 12.77 16.49
N THR A 20 4.83 13.44 16.39
CA THR A 20 5.61 13.50 15.15
C THR A 20 6.07 12.11 14.72
N ILE A 21 6.63 11.30 15.63
CA ILE A 21 7.04 9.92 15.32
C ILE A 21 5.82 9.08 14.94
N SER A 22 4.73 9.15 15.71
CA SER A 22 3.54 8.35 15.46
C SER A 22 2.92 8.62 14.09
N VAL A 23 2.84 9.89 13.69
CA VAL A 23 2.31 10.26 12.37
C VAL A 23 3.31 9.86 11.27
N ALA A 24 4.58 10.22 11.42
CA ALA A 24 5.58 9.98 10.39
C ALA A 24 5.87 8.48 10.15
N ALA A 25 5.85 7.65 11.19
CA ALA A 25 6.08 6.20 11.08
C ALA A 25 4.92 5.47 10.39
N ASN A 26 3.71 6.04 10.46
CA ASN A 26 2.52 5.50 9.79
C ASN A 26 2.46 5.89 8.31
N ILE A 27 3.19 6.93 7.89
CA ILE A 27 3.24 7.32 6.48
C ILE A 27 4.37 6.53 5.80
N LYS A 28 3.97 5.48 5.08
CA LYS A 28 4.84 4.72 4.19
C LYS A 28 4.38 4.94 2.76
N SER A 29 5.33 5.00 1.85
CA SER A 29 5.06 5.01 0.42
C SER A 29 5.60 3.72 -0.16
N GLU A 30 4.77 3.03 -0.92
CA GLU A 30 5.23 1.99 -1.83
C GLU A 30 6.07 2.64 -2.94
N VAL A 31 7.22 2.04 -3.27
CA VAL A 31 8.03 2.43 -4.41
C VAL A 31 8.39 1.20 -5.22
N ILE A 32 8.11 1.25 -6.50
CA ILE A 32 8.52 0.23 -7.47
C ILE A 32 10.01 0.45 -7.76
N VAL A 33 10.85 -0.49 -7.34
CA VAL A 33 12.31 -0.42 -7.49
C VAL A 33 12.75 -1.02 -8.81
N SER A 34 12.10 -2.07 -9.26
CA SER A 34 12.31 -2.63 -10.59
C SER A 34 11.00 -3.17 -11.18
N ARG A 35 10.95 -3.16 -12.51
CA ARG A 35 9.86 -3.72 -13.31
C ARG A 35 10.48 -4.60 -14.38
N ASP A 36 10.28 -5.91 -14.23
CA ASP A 36 10.75 -6.89 -15.19
C ASP A 36 9.56 -7.38 -16.02
N GLU A 37 9.66 -7.25 -17.34
CA GLU A 37 8.71 -7.89 -18.25
C GLU A 37 8.96 -9.40 -18.25
N VAL A 38 7.98 -10.17 -17.79
CA VAL A 38 8.09 -11.64 -17.72
C VAL A 38 7.68 -12.25 -19.05
N LYS A 39 6.55 -11.78 -19.58
CA LYS A 39 6.02 -12.23 -20.87
C LYS A 39 5.05 -11.21 -21.42
N LYS A 40 5.04 -11.05 -22.74
CA LYS A 40 4.08 -10.23 -23.46
C LYS A 40 3.56 -11.04 -24.64
N LYS A 41 2.26 -10.97 -24.86
CA LYS A 41 1.60 -11.38 -26.10
C LYS A 41 0.86 -10.19 -26.68
N THR A 42 0.91 -10.06 -27.98
CA THR A 42 0.13 -9.05 -28.72
C THR A 42 -1.07 -9.71 -29.38
N GLY A 43 -2.07 -8.92 -29.77
CA GLY A 43 -3.28 -9.44 -30.43
C GLY A 43 -3.01 -10.28 -31.69
N SER A 44 -1.86 -10.09 -32.35
CA SER A 44 -1.43 -10.92 -33.49
C SER A 44 -0.99 -12.34 -33.12
N GLU A 45 -0.57 -12.55 -31.87
CA GLU A 45 -0.13 -13.85 -31.33
C GLU A 45 -1.26 -14.61 -30.64
N LEU A 46 -2.40 -13.95 -30.43
CA LEU A 46 -3.56 -14.51 -29.74
C LEU A 46 -4.59 -15.01 -30.75
N ASP A 47 -5.11 -16.21 -30.50
CA ASP A 47 -6.13 -16.82 -31.35
C ASP A 47 -7.43 -16.02 -31.26
N LYS A 48 -7.84 -15.43 -32.37
CA LYS A 48 -9.07 -14.62 -32.48
C LYS A 48 -10.35 -15.43 -32.30
N THR A 49 -10.29 -16.74 -32.38
CA THR A 49 -11.45 -17.64 -32.22
C THR A 49 -11.54 -18.25 -30.82
N ALA A 50 -10.49 -18.10 -30.00
CA ALA A 50 -10.46 -18.69 -28.66
C ALA A 50 -11.46 -18.02 -27.71
N SER A 51 -12.14 -18.83 -26.90
CA SER A 51 -13.03 -18.36 -25.82
C SER A 51 -12.28 -17.75 -24.63
N SER A 52 -10.96 -17.92 -24.58
CA SER A 52 -10.10 -17.40 -23.52
C SER A 52 -8.67 -17.27 -24.01
N TRP A 53 -7.91 -16.36 -23.41
CA TRP A 53 -6.49 -16.15 -23.69
C TRP A 53 -5.67 -16.30 -22.43
N SER A 54 -4.61 -17.10 -22.49
CA SER A 54 -3.75 -17.36 -21.34
C SER A 54 -2.29 -16.95 -21.56
N ILE A 55 -1.66 -16.49 -20.49
CA ILE A 55 -0.25 -16.16 -20.42
C ILE A 55 0.31 -16.67 -19.09
N SER A 56 1.49 -17.26 -19.14
CA SER A 56 2.16 -17.81 -17.95
C SER A 56 3.56 -17.25 -17.82
N GLY A 57 3.99 -17.07 -16.57
CA GLY A 57 5.28 -16.49 -16.22
C GLY A 57 5.79 -17.07 -14.91
N ASN A 58 7.11 -17.16 -14.76
CA ASN A 58 7.74 -17.62 -13.52
C ASN A 58 8.00 -16.44 -12.59
N PHE A 59 7.64 -16.56 -11.32
CA PHE A 59 7.78 -15.52 -10.30
C PHE A 59 8.49 -16.06 -9.07
N SER A 60 9.24 -15.18 -8.41
CA SER A 60 9.80 -15.45 -7.09
C SER A 60 8.86 -14.94 -6.01
N LYS A 61 8.73 -15.68 -4.92
CA LYS A 61 7.94 -15.34 -3.75
C LYS A 61 8.24 -13.91 -3.27
N GLY A 62 7.19 -13.18 -2.92
CA GLY A 62 7.28 -11.80 -2.42
C GLY A 62 7.42 -10.74 -3.51
N ARG A 63 7.57 -11.12 -4.79
CA ARG A 63 7.45 -10.17 -5.90
C ARG A 63 5.99 -9.87 -6.18
N LYS A 64 5.71 -8.70 -6.75
CA LYS A 64 4.35 -8.30 -7.14
C LYS A 64 4.13 -8.67 -8.60
N LEU A 65 3.23 -9.61 -8.85
CA LEU A 65 2.74 -9.96 -10.18
C LEU A 65 1.77 -8.86 -10.61
N ARG A 66 2.03 -8.25 -11.76
CA ARG A 66 1.13 -7.27 -12.38
C ARG A 66 0.70 -7.76 -13.75
N VAL A 67 -0.60 -7.76 -13.99
CA VAL A 67 -1.21 -8.12 -15.27
C VAL A 67 -1.59 -6.84 -15.99
N VAL A 68 -1.13 -6.68 -17.23
CA VAL A 68 -1.50 -5.56 -18.08
C VAL A 68 -2.33 -6.10 -19.24
N ILE A 69 -3.55 -5.59 -19.35
CA ILE A 69 -4.52 -5.94 -20.39
C ILE A 69 -4.87 -4.64 -21.10
N GLN A 70 -4.59 -4.57 -22.40
CA GLN A 70 -5.02 -3.46 -23.23
C GLN A 70 -6.19 -3.92 -24.11
N PRO A 71 -7.30 -3.17 -24.15
CA PRO A 71 -8.43 -3.48 -25.01
C PRO A 71 -8.04 -3.67 -26.47
N GLY A 72 -8.73 -4.61 -27.13
CA GLY A 72 -8.68 -4.78 -28.59
C GLY A 72 -9.45 -3.67 -29.28
N ASP A 73 -9.26 -3.54 -30.60
CA ASP A 73 -9.91 -2.49 -31.39
C ASP A 73 -11.42 -2.74 -31.54
N LEU A 74 -11.88 -3.99 -31.38
CA LEU A 74 -13.29 -4.38 -31.49
C LEU A 74 -13.94 -4.66 -30.13
N TRP A 75 -13.39 -4.11 -29.06
CA TRP A 75 -14.01 -4.17 -27.75
C TRP A 75 -15.07 -3.08 -27.65
N PHE A 76 -16.33 -3.50 -27.57
CA PHE A 76 -17.48 -2.61 -27.39
C PHE A 76 -18.12 -2.92 -26.03
N GLY A 77 -18.29 -1.88 -25.23
CA GLY A 77 -18.91 -2.00 -23.92
C GLY A 77 -20.42 -2.00 -23.93
N ASP A 78 -20.99 -2.53 -22.85
CA ASP A 78 -22.36 -2.25 -22.46
C ASP A 78 -22.48 -0.77 -22.05
N TYR A 79 -23.68 -0.22 -22.13
CA TYR A 79 -23.91 1.20 -21.85
C TYR A 79 -24.68 1.39 -20.55
N ALA A 80 -24.13 2.22 -19.67
CA ALA A 80 -24.79 2.79 -18.51
C ALA A 80 -25.07 4.29 -18.73
N PRO A 81 -25.92 4.93 -17.89
CA PRO A 81 -26.13 6.38 -18.00
C PRO A 81 -24.82 7.17 -17.85
N GLY A 82 -24.31 7.69 -18.97
CA GLY A 82 -23.13 8.57 -19.01
C GLY A 82 -21.79 7.91 -19.35
N TYR A 83 -21.71 6.57 -19.38
CA TYR A 83 -20.48 5.85 -19.70
C TYR A 83 -20.77 4.45 -20.29
N GLY A 84 -19.84 3.92 -21.08
CA GLY A 84 -19.82 2.53 -21.50
C GLY A 84 -18.82 1.74 -20.65
N TYR A 85 -19.01 0.43 -20.50
CA TYR A 85 -18.14 -0.41 -19.69
C TYR A 85 -18.04 -1.84 -20.24
N ILE A 86 -16.93 -2.52 -19.91
CA ILE A 86 -16.73 -3.96 -20.13
C ILE A 86 -16.21 -4.57 -18.84
N GLU A 87 -16.81 -5.70 -18.46
CA GLU A 87 -16.37 -6.55 -17.37
C GLU A 87 -15.70 -7.81 -17.95
N LEU A 88 -14.43 -8.04 -17.63
CA LEU A 88 -13.69 -9.22 -18.09
C LEU A 88 -13.39 -10.15 -16.92
N PRO A 89 -13.90 -11.39 -16.96
CA PRO A 89 -13.49 -12.40 -16.01
C PRO A 89 -12.04 -12.80 -16.26
N VAL A 90 -11.23 -12.77 -15.19
CA VAL A 90 -9.83 -13.19 -15.21
C VAL A 90 -9.59 -14.19 -14.09
N SER A 91 -8.97 -15.32 -14.43
CA SER A 91 -8.50 -16.31 -13.46
C SER A 91 -6.99 -16.35 -13.41
N ILE A 92 -6.45 -16.33 -12.20
CA ILE A 92 -5.02 -16.49 -11.92
C ILE A 92 -4.82 -17.78 -11.14
N TYR A 93 -4.01 -18.67 -11.68
CA TYR A 93 -3.63 -19.93 -11.04
C TYR A 93 -2.23 -19.81 -10.45
N ASP A 94 -2.10 -20.15 -9.17
CA ASP A 94 -0.84 -20.23 -8.46
C ASP A 94 -0.10 -21.55 -8.77
N PRO A 95 1.21 -21.66 -8.45
CA PRO A 95 2.01 -22.86 -8.71
C PRO A 95 1.52 -24.12 -7.97
N GLN A 96 0.71 -23.97 -6.92
CA GLN A 96 0.13 -25.07 -6.15
C GLN A 96 -1.24 -25.50 -6.68
N GLY A 97 -1.75 -24.87 -7.73
CA GLY A 97 -3.03 -25.15 -8.35
C GLY A 97 -4.21 -24.40 -7.72
N GLY A 98 -3.95 -23.48 -6.79
CA GLY A 98 -4.95 -22.59 -6.24
C GLY A 98 -5.38 -21.54 -7.27
N GLN A 99 -6.66 -21.16 -7.24
CA GLN A 99 -7.27 -20.28 -8.21
C GLN A 99 -7.77 -19.00 -7.54
N THR A 100 -7.43 -17.86 -8.12
CA THR A 100 -7.98 -16.55 -7.79
C THR A 100 -8.77 -16.05 -8.98
N ASN A 101 -10.04 -15.69 -8.78
CA ASN A 101 -10.89 -15.11 -9.80
C ASN A 101 -11.12 -13.64 -9.50
N VAL A 102 -11.00 -12.81 -10.53
CA VAL A 102 -11.25 -11.37 -10.46
C VAL A 102 -12.02 -10.94 -11.69
N THR A 103 -12.73 -9.82 -11.57
CA THR A 103 -13.32 -9.12 -12.71
C THR A 103 -12.50 -7.88 -12.98
N VAL A 104 -12.04 -7.68 -14.21
CA VAL A 104 -11.36 -6.46 -14.63
C VAL A 104 -12.35 -5.59 -15.37
N VAL A 105 -12.53 -4.35 -14.89
CA VAL A 105 -13.49 -3.41 -15.44
C VAL A 105 -12.77 -2.37 -16.28
N PHE A 106 -13.28 -2.17 -17.50
CA PHE A 106 -12.87 -1.09 -18.38
C PHE A 106 -14.05 -0.14 -18.57
N THR A 107 -13.79 1.17 -18.60
CA THR A 107 -14.81 2.20 -18.82
C THR A 107 -14.43 3.09 -19.98
N MET A 108 -15.44 3.67 -20.63
CA MET A 108 -15.26 4.74 -21.60
C MET A 108 -16.34 5.81 -21.41
N PRO A 109 -16.01 7.10 -21.49
CA PRO A 109 -17.00 8.16 -21.51
C PRO A 109 -17.88 8.07 -22.77
N VAL A 110 -19.17 8.39 -22.63
CA VAL A 110 -20.14 8.44 -23.76
C VAL A 110 -20.16 9.82 -24.44
N ASP A 111 -19.35 10.78 -23.97
CA ASP A 111 -19.30 12.15 -24.52
C ASP A 111 -18.68 12.17 -25.94
N PRO A 112 -19.36 12.77 -26.95
CA PRO A 112 -18.86 12.88 -28.32
C PRO A 112 -17.51 13.62 -28.49
N TYR A 113 -17.03 14.35 -27.49
CA TYR A 113 -15.73 15.05 -27.54
C TYR A 113 -14.61 14.33 -26.78
N SER A 114 -14.91 13.21 -26.15
CA SER A 114 -13.98 12.46 -25.31
C SER A 114 -13.31 11.31 -26.07
N ASN A 115 -12.14 10.86 -25.59
CA ASN A 115 -11.45 9.69 -26.16
C ASN A 115 -12.37 8.47 -26.03
N ILE A 116 -12.85 7.95 -27.16
CA ILE A 116 -13.85 6.88 -27.26
C ILE A 116 -13.26 5.49 -27.00
N TYR A 117 -12.09 5.42 -26.36
CA TYR A 117 -11.38 4.17 -26.12
C TYR A 117 -11.63 3.71 -24.69
N LEU A 118 -11.88 2.41 -24.54
CA LEU A 118 -11.94 1.76 -23.25
C LEU A 118 -10.62 1.94 -22.50
N GLN A 119 -10.72 2.41 -21.28
CA GLN A 119 -9.61 2.57 -20.35
C GLN A 119 -9.82 1.61 -19.19
N PHE A 120 -8.71 1.07 -18.70
CA PHE A 120 -8.74 0.30 -17.47
C PHE A 120 -9.27 1.19 -16.34
N ASP A 121 -10.22 0.68 -15.56
CA ASP A 121 -10.85 1.41 -14.46
C ASP A 121 -10.44 0.81 -13.11
N HIS A 122 -10.81 -0.44 -12.85
CA HIS A 122 -10.50 -1.13 -11.59
C HIS A 122 -10.57 -2.66 -11.74
N VAL A 123 -10.20 -3.35 -10.66
CA VAL A 123 -10.38 -4.79 -10.48
C VAL A 123 -11.32 -5.06 -9.32
N GLU A 124 -12.26 -5.97 -9.51
CA GLU A 124 -13.15 -6.48 -8.48
C GLU A 124 -12.71 -7.87 -8.02
N LEU A 125 -12.66 -8.06 -6.71
CA LEU A 125 -12.36 -9.34 -6.06
C LEU A 125 -13.51 -9.70 -5.10
N GLU A 126 -14.37 -10.63 -5.52
CA GLU A 126 -15.54 -11.06 -4.74
C GLU A 126 -15.21 -12.11 -3.66
N HIS A 127 -14.09 -12.82 -3.81
CA HIS A 127 -13.70 -13.96 -2.97
C HIS A 127 -12.24 -13.89 -2.55
N LYS A 128 -11.90 -14.65 -1.51
CA LYS A 128 -10.54 -14.73 -1.02
C LYS A 128 -9.60 -15.30 -2.09
N SER A 129 -8.49 -14.63 -2.32
CA SER A 129 -7.43 -15.07 -3.23
C SER A 129 -6.70 -16.32 -2.70
N SER A 130 -6.13 -17.10 -3.63
CA SER A 130 -5.22 -18.21 -3.34
C SER A 130 -3.84 -17.91 -3.90
N GLY A 131 -2.82 -18.01 -3.04
CA GLY A 131 -1.42 -17.84 -3.43
C GLY A 131 -1.05 -16.43 -3.90
N LEU A 132 -1.94 -15.46 -3.70
CA LEU A 132 -1.81 -14.06 -4.03
C LEU A 132 -2.29 -13.22 -2.85
N THR A 133 -1.52 -12.21 -2.47
CA THR A 133 -1.92 -11.22 -1.49
C THR A 133 -2.14 -9.88 -2.19
N PHE A 134 -3.38 -9.40 -2.23
CA PHE A 134 -3.68 -8.04 -2.68
C PHE A 134 -3.39 -7.04 -1.57
N GLU A 135 -2.73 -5.94 -1.89
CA GLU A 135 -2.28 -4.97 -0.90
C GLU A 135 -3.37 -3.94 -0.60
N GLU A 136 -3.56 -3.60 0.67
CA GLU A 136 -4.55 -2.61 1.11
C GLU A 136 -4.27 -1.21 0.52
N ILE A 137 -3.01 -0.92 0.17
CA ILE A 137 -2.63 0.37 -0.44
C ILE A 137 -3.16 0.54 -1.87
N ASP A 138 -3.40 -0.56 -2.58
CA ASP A 138 -3.97 -0.57 -3.92
C ASP A 138 -5.51 -0.62 -3.88
N LYS A 139 -6.09 -0.84 -2.70
CA LYS A 139 -7.52 -0.95 -2.49
C LYS A 139 -8.18 0.42 -2.57
N ILE A 140 -9.24 0.50 -3.38
CA ILE A 140 -10.08 1.69 -3.55
C ILE A 140 -11.18 1.69 -2.51
N ASP A 141 -11.95 0.60 -2.43
CA ASP A 141 -13.13 0.49 -1.57
C ASP A 141 -13.51 -0.97 -1.31
N THR A 142 -14.49 -1.19 -0.43
CA THR A 142 -15.20 -2.47 -0.24
C THR A 142 -16.71 -2.23 -0.28
N VAL A 143 -17.38 -2.80 -1.28
CA VAL A 143 -18.84 -2.69 -1.43
C VAL A 143 -19.44 -4.08 -1.40
N ASN A 144 -20.38 -4.32 -0.47
CA ASN A 144 -21.10 -5.60 -0.33
C ASN A 144 -20.20 -6.85 -0.23
N GLY A 145 -18.98 -6.70 0.29
CA GLY A 145 -18.01 -7.80 0.41
C GLY A 145 -17.10 -7.99 -0.80
N THR A 146 -17.31 -7.23 -1.88
CA THR A 146 -16.41 -7.15 -3.02
C THR A 146 -15.35 -6.08 -2.76
N GLU A 147 -14.08 -6.44 -2.94
CA GLU A 147 -12.94 -5.53 -2.79
C GLU A 147 -12.55 -4.96 -4.16
N TYR A 148 -12.39 -3.64 -4.22
CA TYR A 148 -12.08 -2.90 -5.44
C TYR A 148 -10.62 -2.45 -5.41
N TYR A 149 -9.85 -2.75 -6.46
CA TYR A 149 -8.42 -2.42 -6.55
C TYR A 149 -8.10 -1.58 -7.78
N ARG A 150 -7.10 -0.71 -7.66
CA ARG A 150 -6.68 0.23 -8.73
C ARG A 150 -5.95 -0.41 -9.88
N ASP A 151 -5.40 -1.60 -9.71
CA ASP A 151 -4.56 -2.29 -10.69
C ASP A 151 -4.75 -3.79 -10.49
N LEU A 152 -4.62 -4.58 -11.57
CA LEU A 152 -4.51 -6.04 -11.43
C LEU A 152 -3.09 -6.41 -11.01
N ALA A 153 -2.79 -6.21 -9.72
CA ALA A 153 -1.51 -6.51 -9.13
C ALA A 153 -1.65 -7.14 -7.74
N ALA A 154 -0.83 -8.15 -7.46
CA ALA A 154 -0.81 -8.82 -6.16
C ALA A 154 0.58 -9.40 -5.85
N ILE A 155 0.93 -9.50 -4.57
CA ILE A 155 2.15 -10.15 -4.12
C ILE A 155 1.99 -11.67 -4.27
N VAL A 156 2.96 -12.33 -4.89
CA VAL A 156 2.96 -13.79 -5.02
C VAL A 156 3.44 -14.47 -3.73
N GLU A 157 2.70 -15.47 -3.26
CA GLU A 157 3.03 -16.19 -2.01
C GLU A 157 3.98 -17.37 -2.21
N PHE A 158 4.08 -17.86 -3.45
CA PHE A 158 4.86 -19.04 -3.82
C PHE A 158 5.84 -18.73 -4.96
N ASP A 159 6.97 -19.44 -4.97
CA ASP A 159 7.87 -19.47 -6.12
C ASP A 159 7.28 -20.39 -7.20
N GLY A 160 7.31 -19.97 -8.46
CA GLY A 160 6.96 -20.82 -9.59
C GLY A 160 6.14 -20.13 -10.68
N ILE A 161 5.52 -20.96 -11.53
CA ILE A 161 4.77 -20.48 -12.69
C ILE A 161 3.35 -20.11 -12.27
N TYR A 162 3.01 -18.84 -12.44
CA TYR A 162 1.64 -18.35 -12.38
C TYR A 162 1.05 -18.31 -13.79
N ASN A 163 -0.20 -18.72 -13.92
CA ASN A 163 -0.93 -18.69 -15.19
C ASN A 163 -2.14 -17.77 -15.08
N VAL A 164 -2.23 -16.77 -15.96
CA VAL A 164 -3.32 -15.80 -16.02
C VAL A 164 -4.13 -16.08 -17.27
N THR A 165 -5.44 -16.22 -17.11
CA THR A 165 -6.39 -16.49 -18.20
C THR A 165 -7.50 -15.45 -18.19
N ILE A 166 -7.70 -14.78 -19.33
CA ILE A 166 -8.80 -13.86 -19.57
C ILE A 166 -9.87 -14.62 -20.33
N PHE A 167 -11.11 -14.57 -19.87
CA PHE A 167 -12.26 -15.15 -20.57
C PHE A 167 -12.93 -14.11 -21.44
N ARG A 168 -13.40 -14.53 -22.61
CA ARG A 168 -14.14 -13.67 -23.53
C ARG A 168 -15.51 -13.34 -22.93
N ALA A 169 -15.76 -12.07 -22.66
CA ALA A 169 -17.06 -11.54 -22.25
C ALA A 169 -17.36 -10.25 -23.03
N GLY A 170 -18.38 -10.23 -23.87
CA GLY A 170 -18.76 -9.04 -24.67
C GLY A 170 -17.76 -8.60 -25.75
N VAL A 171 -16.59 -9.25 -25.87
CA VAL A 171 -15.50 -8.83 -26.77
C VAL A 171 -15.40 -9.68 -28.05
N GLY A 172 -15.19 -9.02 -29.20
CA GLY A 172 -15.11 -9.65 -30.52
C GLY A 172 -13.72 -10.17 -30.91
N ASP A 173 -12.66 -9.60 -30.35
CA ASP A 173 -11.26 -9.86 -30.67
C ASP A 173 -10.39 -9.99 -29.39
N PRO A 174 -9.17 -10.57 -29.48
CA PRO A 174 -8.26 -10.66 -28.34
C PRO A 174 -7.81 -9.28 -27.85
N PRO A 175 -7.32 -9.19 -26.61
CA PRO A 175 -6.67 -7.96 -26.15
C PRO A 175 -5.49 -7.60 -27.06
N SER A 176 -5.33 -6.31 -27.35
CA SER A 176 -4.23 -5.82 -28.18
C SER A 176 -2.87 -6.05 -27.52
N ILE A 177 -2.83 -5.95 -26.19
CA ILE A 177 -1.69 -6.33 -25.34
C ILE A 177 -2.18 -7.17 -24.18
N PHE A 178 -1.53 -8.31 -23.96
CA PHE A 178 -1.65 -9.11 -22.75
C PHE A 178 -0.26 -9.41 -22.20
N LYS A 179 0.06 -8.85 -21.03
CA LYS A 179 1.42 -8.84 -20.50
C LYS A 179 1.44 -9.17 -19.01
N LEU A 180 2.49 -9.90 -18.61
CA LEU A 180 2.87 -10.12 -17.23
C LEU A 180 4.14 -9.34 -16.89
N GLU A 181 4.08 -8.60 -15.79
CA GLU A 181 5.18 -7.87 -15.19
C GLU A 181 5.46 -8.42 -13.79
N SER A 182 6.74 -8.46 -13.44
CA SER A 182 7.22 -8.81 -12.11
C SER A 182 7.86 -7.58 -11.48
N LEU A 183 7.24 -7.04 -10.44
CA LEU A 183 7.67 -5.83 -9.77
C LEU A 183 8.43 -6.19 -8.49
N VAL A 184 9.54 -5.50 -8.25
CA VAL A 184 10.15 -5.42 -6.91
C VAL A 184 9.61 -4.17 -6.24
N VAL A 185 8.96 -4.37 -5.11
CA VAL A 185 8.32 -3.33 -4.33
C VAL A 185 9.08 -3.14 -3.02
N GLU A 186 9.44 -1.91 -2.71
CA GLU A 186 10.03 -1.54 -1.42
C GLU A 186 9.20 -0.47 -0.71
N TRP A 187 9.16 -0.59 0.61
CA TRP A 187 8.53 0.41 1.47
C TRP A 187 9.52 1.51 1.80
N ARG A 188 9.23 2.74 1.39
CA ARG A 188 9.97 3.94 1.80
C ARG A 188 9.22 4.72 2.86
N TYR A 189 10.00 5.31 3.77
CA TYR A 189 9.52 6.21 4.82
C TYR A 189 9.88 7.65 4.41
N PRO A 190 9.00 8.35 3.65
CA PRO A 190 9.32 9.70 3.14
C PRO A 190 9.64 10.70 4.26
N TYR A 191 9.11 10.47 5.47
CA TYR A 191 9.29 11.32 6.64
C TYR A 191 10.25 10.74 7.67
N LEU A 192 11.24 9.93 7.25
CA LEU A 192 12.26 9.39 8.16
C LEU A 192 12.97 10.51 8.95
N PHE A 193 13.21 11.66 8.32
CA PHE A 193 13.78 12.84 8.99
C PHE A 193 12.91 13.34 10.17
N ALA A 194 11.58 13.24 10.05
CA ALA A 194 10.65 13.65 11.10
C ALA A 194 10.65 12.66 12.27
N ILE A 195 10.83 11.37 12.00
CA ILE A 195 11.04 10.35 13.04
C ILE A 195 12.31 10.66 13.84
N VAL A 196 13.42 10.97 13.15
CA VAL A 196 14.69 11.35 13.79
C VAL A 196 14.53 12.64 14.60
N ALA A 197 13.89 13.67 14.04
CA ALA A 197 13.64 14.94 14.74
C ALA A 197 12.75 14.75 15.98
N GLY A 198 11.69 13.95 15.88
CA GLY A 198 10.84 13.59 17.01
C GLY A 198 11.60 12.86 18.11
N GLY A 199 12.52 11.96 17.74
CA GLY A 199 13.42 11.29 18.69
C GLY A 199 14.31 12.28 19.44
N CYS A 200 14.88 13.26 18.73
CA CYS A 200 15.66 14.34 19.34
C CYS A 200 14.84 15.20 20.31
N LEU A 201 13.57 15.51 19.99
CA LEU A 201 12.67 16.25 20.87
C LEU A 201 12.37 15.50 22.16
N ILE A 202 12.10 14.18 22.07
CA ILE A 202 11.91 13.33 23.25
C ILE A 202 13.18 13.31 24.10
N PHE A 203 14.35 13.16 23.48
CA PHE A 203 15.62 13.15 24.20
C PHE A 203 15.88 14.48 24.93
N ALA A 204 15.64 15.61 24.27
CA ALA A 204 15.75 16.94 24.88
C ALA A 204 14.77 17.12 26.05
N ALA A 205 13.52 16.64 25.91
CA ALA A 205 12.54 16.64 26.99
C ALA A 205 13.01 15.82 28.20
N LEU A 206 13.56 14.61 27.97
CA LEU A 206 14.10 13.78 29.04
C LEU A 206 15.26 14.47 29.78
N LEU A 207 16.16 15.15 29.06
CA LEU A 207 17.24 15.93 29.68
C LEU A 207 16.70 17.07 30.56
N LEU A 208 15.69 17.82 30.08
CA LEU A 208 15.04 18.87 30.87
C LEU A 208 14.37 18.31 32.13
N LEU A 209 13.66 17.18 32.01
CA LEU A 209 13.06 16.46 33.14
C LEU A 209 14.11 16.07 34.19
N ILE A 210 15.20 15.42 33.79
CA ILE A 210 16.30 15.03 34.68
C ILE A 210 16.89 16.26 35.38
N TRP A 211 17.08 17.36 34.65
CA TRP A 211 17.66 18.57 35.22
C TRP A 211 16.75 19.22 36.27
N THR A 212 15.44 19.31 35.98
CA THR A 212 14.44 19.80 36.97
C THR A 212 14.31 18.91 38.21
N TRP A 213 14.63 17.61 38.07
CA TRP A 213 14.71 16.66 39.18
C TRP A 213 16.00 16.80 40.00
N LYS A 214 17.17 16.98 39.36
CA LYS A 214 18.46 17.15 40.06
C LYS A 214 18.52 18.43 40.90
N ILE A 215 17.88 19.52 40.47
CA ILE A 215 17.75 20.76 41.27
C ILE A 215 17.00 20.53 42.60
N LYS A 216 16.29 19.40 42.73
CA LYS A 216 15.45 19.09 43.89
C LYS A 216 16.19 18.41 45.05
N GLN A 217 17.51 18.15 45.03
CA GLN A 217 18.16 17.63 46.24
C GLN A 217 18.13 18.72 47.33
N PRO A 218 17.30 18.59 48.39
CA PRO A 218 17.43 19.50 49.50
C PRO A 218 18.81 19.24 50.13
N LYS A 219 19.63 20.28 50.26
CA LYS A 219 20.77 20.22 51.19
C LYS A 219 20.19 19.86 52.55
N SER A 220 20.35 18.60 52.96
CA SER A 220 20.00 18.13 54.30
C SER A 220 20.67 19.07 55.30
N LYS A 221 19.89 19.94 55.92
CA LYS A 221 20.38 20.76 57.03
C LYS A 221 20.62 19.80 58.19
N SER A 222 21.86 19.35 58.34
CA SER A 222 22.36 18.77 59.57
C SER A 222 22.10 19.78 60.70
N ARG A 223 21.05 19.54 61.47
CA ARG A 223 20.69 20.32 62.66
C ARG A 223 21.65 19.88 63.77
N LYS A 224 22.80 20.57 63.92
CA LYS A 224 23.64 20.41 65.11
C LYS A 224 22.83 20.83 66.34
N VAL A 225 22.38 19.84 67.12
CA VAL A 225 21.78 20.06 68.44
C VAL A 225 22.89 20.54 69.36
N ARG A 226 22.86 21.82 69.75
CA ARG A 226 23.79 22.41 70.73
C ARG A 226 23.19 22.18 72.12
N THR A 227 23.60 21.12 72.81
CA THR A 227 23.27 20.90 74.22
C THR A 227 24.02 21.93 75.07
N SER A 228 23.31 22.90 75.63
CA SER A 228 23.84 23.78 76.68
C SER A 228 23.78 23.04 78.01
N ILE A 229 24.91 22.53 78.49
CA ILE A 229 25.06 22.05 79.86
C ILE A 229 25.31 23.27 80.74
N LYS A 230 24.34 23.67 81.56
CA LYS A 230 24.55 24.59 82.69
C LYS A 230 25.29 23.82 83.78
N ARG A 231 26.48 24.26 84.16
CA ARG A 231 27.11 23.87 85.44
C ARG A 231 26.60 24.80 86.55
N LYS A 232 26.19 24.20 87.66
CA LYS A 232 25.92 24.84 88.96
C LYS A 232 27.22 25.31 89.58
#